data_AF-A0A1S7RS79-F1
#
_entry.id   AF-A0A1S7RS79-F1
#
_cell.length_a   1.000
_cell.length_b   1.000
_cell.length_c   1.000
_cell.angle_alpha   90.00
_cell.angle_beta   90.00
_cell.angle_gamma   90.00
#
_symmetry.space_group_name_H-M   'P 1'
#
loop_
_entity.id
_entity.type
_entity.pdbx_description
1 polymer ?
#
loop_
_entity_poly.entity_id
_entity_poly.type
_entity_poly.pdbx_seq_one_letter_code
_entity_poly.pdbx_strand_id
1 'polypeptide(L)'
;MPTVNNPPILVPQDTPAWCFAAVEQMVRAYYGLPAATQYEIARRNTEALATVDPQVQERWELAQVLDQSAGINEQGGANANSNVVKLVSSQWNAFDHTTTGGHFVNGLTADIVRHEIDNNRVFVIGTEYHYYLVYGYTVNGKDLELHILDPWPAGRGGARTRIGLQEFLGMPARVAIAFG
;
A
#
# COMPACT_ATOMS: atom_id res chain seq x y z
N MET A 1 1.68 22.68 12.62
CA MET A 1 1.85 21.27 12.27
C MET A 1 1.51 21.15 10.80
N PRO A 2 2.51 21.08 9.90
CA PRO A 2 2.24 21.04 8.47
C PRO A 2 1.57 19.74 8.07
N THR A 3 0.50 19.86 7.28
CA THR A 3 -0.17 18.77 6.58
C THR A 3 -0.41 19.22 5.16
N VAL A 4 -0.62 18.27 4.26
CA VAL A 4 -1.18 18.60 2.94
C VAL A 4 -2.54 19.32 3.10
N ASN A 5 -2.92 20.11 2.11
CA ASN A 5 -4.11 20.97 2.12
C ASN A 5 -5.42 20.18 2.22
N ASN A 6 -5.47 19.02 1.55
CA ASN A 6 -6.63 18.12 1.54
C ASN A 6 -6.16 16.70 1.84
N PRO A 7 -5.93 16.35 3.12
CA PRO A 7 -5.47 15.02 3.48
C PRO A 7 -6.42 13.95 2.92
N PRO A 8 -5.87 12.85 2.36
CA PRO A 8 -6.70 11.76 1.88
C PRO A 8 -7.50 11.14 3.03
N ILE A 9 -8.65 10.56 2.70
CA ILE A 9 -9.46 9.83 3.66
C ILE A 9 -8.77 8.48 3.95
N LEU A 10 -8.73 8.09 5.23
CA LEU A 10 -8.26 6.77 5.62
C LEU A 10 -9.10 5.68 4.91
N VAL A 11 -8.40 4.83 4.15
CA VAL A 11 -8.97 3.60 3.60
C VAL A 11 -8.46 2.42 4.44
N PRO A 12 -9.35 1.70 5.16
CA PRO A 12 -8.94 0.47 5.83
C PRO A 12 -8.60 -0.62 4.81
N GLN A 13 -7.66 -1.50 5.13
CA GLN A 13 -7.43 -2.68 4.28
C GLN A 13 -8.62 -3.64 4.34
N ASP A 14 -8.97 -4.25 3.22
CA ASP A 14 -10.10 -5.20 3.14
C ASP A 14 -9.72 -6.58 3.71
N THR A 15 -8.45 -6.96 3.56
CA THR A 15 -7.89 -8.21 4.11
C THR A 15 -6.67 -7.93 4.97
N PRO A 16 -6.25 -8.85 5.86
CA PRO A 16 -5.02 -8.71 6.63
C PRO A 16 -3.74 -8.56 5.77
N ALA A 17 -3.75 -8.92 4.49
CA ALA A 17 -2.56 -8.89 3.62
C ALA A 17 -2.46 -7.63 2.73
N TRP A 18 -3.49 -6.78 2.69
CA TRP A 18 -3.64 -5.76 1.64
C TRP A 18 -3.38 -4.32 2.09
N CYS A 19 -2.50 -4.11 3.06
CA CYS A 19 -2.07 -2.77 3.44
C CYS A 19 -1.52 -1.97 2.24
N PHE A 20 -0.75 -2.61 1.36
CA PHE A 20 -0.22 -2.00 0.13
C PHE A 20 -1.35 -1.51 -0.80
N ALA A 21 -2.42 -2.29 -0.97
CA ALA A 21 -3.51 -1.97 -1.88
C ALA A 21 -4.40 -0.84 -1.33
N ALA A 22 -4.65 -0.84 -0.02
CA ALA A 22 -5.35 0.25 0.66
C ALA A 22 -4.58 1.57 0.56
N VAL A 23 -3.26 1.53 0.76
CA VAL A 23 -2.39 2.70 0.60
C VAL A 23 -2.38 3.18 -0.84
N GLU A 24 -2.31 2.28 -1.82
CA GLU A 24 -2.39 2.66 -3.23
C GLU A 24 -3.74 3.30 -3.57
N GLN A 25 -4.85 2.81 -3.03
CA GLN A 25 -6.17 3.42 -3.22
C GLN A 25 -6.20 4.87 -2.68
N MET A 26 -5.58 5.12 -1.52
CA MET A 26 -5.45 6.48 -0.97
C MET A 26 -4.57 7.39 -1.84
N VAL A 27 -3.45 6.87 -2.36
CA VAL A 27 -2.55 7.59 -3.29
C VAL A 27 -3.30 7.95 -4.58
N ARG A 28 -3.99 6.98 -5.19
CA ARG A 28 -4.77 7.18 -6.42
C ARG A 28 -5.83 8.26 -6.23
N ALA A 29 -6.56 8.22 -5.12
CA ALA A 29 -7.54 9.24 -4.78
C ALA A 29 -6.92 10.63 -4.60
N TYR A 30 -5.78 10.72 -3.92
CA TYR A 30 -5.10 12.01 -3.67
C TYR A 30 -4.57 12.65 -4.95
N TYR A 31 -3.96 11.86 -5.84
CA TYR A 31 -3.35 12.35 -7.09
C TYR A 31 -4.31 12.36 -8.29
N GLY A 32 -5.58 11.99 -8.12
CA GLY A 32 -6.57 11.96 -9.21
C GLY A 32 -6.26 10.91 -10.28
N LEU A 33 -5.60 9.81 -9.91
CA LEU A 33 -5.29 8.69 -10.80
C LEU A 33 -6.55 7.85 -11.05
N PRO A 34 -6.58 7.02 -12.12
CA PRO A 34 -7.68 6.07 -12.33
C PRO A 34 -7.93 5.23 -11.07
N ALA A 35 -9.19 5.23 -10.64
CA ALA A 35 -9.62 4.50 -9.46
C ALA A 35 -9.46 2.99 -9.68
N ALA A 36 -9.06 2.28 -8.63
CA ALA A 36 -9.00 0.83 -8.59
C ALA A 36 -9.39 0.36 -7.19
N THR A 37 -10.10 -0.76 -7.13
CA THR A 37 -10.42 -1.46 -5.89
C THR A 37 -9.17 -2.12 -5.32
N GLN A 38 -9.18 -2.42 -4.00
CA GLN A 38 -8.05 -3.16 -3.40
C GLN A 38 -7.88 -4.55 -4.04
N TYR A 39 -8.98 -5.20 -4.44
CA TYR A 39 -8.91 -6.47 -5.15
C TYR A 39 -8.21 -6.36 -6.49
N GLU A 40 -8.57 -5.38 -7.33
CA GLU A 40 -7.93 -5.18 -8.64
C GLU A 40 -6.43 -4.92 -8.50
N ILE A 41 -6.05 -4.10 -7.50
CA ILE A 41 -4.64 -3.81 -7.18
C ILE A 41 -3.93 -5.09 -6.70
N ALA A 42 -4.50 -5.79 -5.72
CA ALA A 42 -3.90 -6.99 -5.17
C ALA A 42 -3.78 -8.11 -6.21
N ARG A 43 -4.80 -8.28 -7.06
CA ARG A 43 -4.80 -9.27 -8.14
C ARG A 43 -3.69 -8.98 -9.14
N ARG A 44 -3.57 -7.73 -9.60
CA ARG A 44 -2.49 -7.30 -10.50
C ARG A 44 -1.12 -7.56 -9.89
N ASN A 45 -0.93 -7.23 -8.61
CA ASN A 45 0.36 -7.41 -7.94
C ASN A 45 0.69 -8.89 -7.71
N THR A 46 -0.28 -9.73 -7.37
CA THR A 46 -0.09 -11.19 -7.28
C THR A 46 0.26 -11.80 -8.63
N GLU A 47 -0.41 -11.38 -9.71
CA GLU A 47 -0.10 -11.82 -11.07
C GLU A 47 1.32 -11.40 -11.49
N ALA A 48 1.72 -10.16 -11.18
CA ALA A 48 3.08 -9.71 -11.43
C ALA A 48 4.11 -10.50 -10.60
N LEU A 49 3.82 -10.78 -9.32
CA LEU A 49 4.70 -11.57 -8.45
C LEU A 49 4.85 -13.00 -8.97
N ALA A 50 3.78 -13.60 -9.51
CA ALA A 50 3.82 -14.92 -10.16
C ALA A 50 4.80 -14.97 -11.34
N THR A 51 5.15 -13.85 -11.97
CA THR A 51 6.14 -13.83 -13.07
C THR A 51 7.60 -13.92 -12.60
N VAL A 52 7.86 -13.69 -11.31
CA VAL A 52 9.23 -13.65 -10.74
C VAL A 52 9.44 -14.60 -9.56
N ASP A 53 8.37 -15.06 -8.92
CA ASP A 53 8.40 -16.03 -7.81
C ASP A 53 7.75 -17.36 -8.24
N PRO A 54 8.55 -18.44 -8.41
CA PRO A 54 8.04 -19.75 -8.83
C PRO A 54 6.99 -20.35 -7.89
N GLN A 55 7.05 -20.08 -6.58
CA GLN A 55 6.07 -20.61 -5.63
C GLN A 55 4.73 -19.89 -5.72
N VAL A 56 4.75 -18.60 -6.07
CA VAL A 56 3.53 -17.84 -6.37
C VAL A 56 3.00 -18.25 -7.74
N GLN A 57 3.88 -18.48 -8.72
CA GLN A 57 3.54 -18.96 -10.06
C GLN A 57 2.73 -20.26 -10.00
N GLU A 58 3.25 -21.29 -9.33
CA GLU A 58 2.59 -22.60 -9.25
C GLU A 58 1.19 -22.49 -8.61
N ARG A 59 1.06 -21.71 -7.53
CA ARG A 59 -0.23 -21.49 -6.85
C ARG A 59 -1.21 -20.69 -7.73
N TRP A 60 -0.70 -19.70 -8.47
CA TRP A 60 -1.49 -18.88 -9.39
C TRP A 60 -2.04 -19.71 -10.55
N GLU A 61 -1.20 -20.47 -11.22
CA GLU A 61 -1.59 -21.35 -12.34
C GLU A 61 -2.59 -22.41 -11.88
N LEU A 62 -2.35 -23.05 -10.74
CA LEU A 62 -3.29 -24.02 -10.17
C LEU A 62 -4.65 -23.38 -9.86
N ALA A 63 -4.67 -22.21 -9.24
CA ALA A 63 -5.91 -21.50 -8.93
C ALA A 63 -6.72 -21.16 -10.19
N GLN A 64 -6.05 -20.70 -11.25
CA GLN A 64 -6.67 -20.40 -12.54
C GLN A 64 -7.27 -21.66 -13.19
N VAL A 65 -6.53 -22.78 -13.22
CA VAL A 65 -7.00 -24.05 -13.79
C VAL A 65 -8.20 -24.60 -13.02
N LEU A 66 -8.17 -24.53 -11.69
CA LEU A 66 -9.28 -25.00 -10.86
C LEU A 66 -10.54 -24.18 -11.11
N ASP A 67 -10.43 -22.85 -11.16
CA ASP A 67 -11.57 -21.99 -11.44
C ASP A 67 -12.13 -22.21 -12.85
N GLN A 68 -11.25 -22.33 -13.84
CA GLN A 68 -11.64 -22.61 -15.24
C GLN A 68 -12.34 -23.96 -15.37
N SER A 69 -11.81 -25.02 -14.76
CA SER A 69 -12.39 -26.37 -14.84
C SER A 69 -13.76 -26.47 -14.18
N ALA A 70 -14.02 -25.63 -13.17
CA ALA A 70 -15.28 -25.56 -12.44
C ALA A 70 -16.25 -24.49 -12.99
N GLY A 71 -15.88 -23.72 -14.01
CA GLY A 71 -16.69 -22.61 -14.53
C GLY A 71 -16.89 -21.47 -13.52
N ILE A 72 -15.97 -21.32 -12.57
CA ILE A 72 -16.00 -20.31 -11.51
C ILE A 72 -15.33 -19.03 -12.04
N ASN A 73 -15.96 -17.88 -11.79
CA ASN A 73 -15.39 -16.57 -12.09
C ASN A 73 -15.20 -15.74 -10.81
N GLU A 74 -14.27 -14.79 -10.82
CA GLU A 74 -13.84 -14.03 -9.65
C GLU A 74 -14.91 -13.03 -9.14
N GLN A 75 -15.86 -12.60 -9.99
CA GLN A 75 -16.85 -11.54 -9.72
C GLN A 75 -16.23 -10.26 -9.14
N GLY A 76 -15.08 -9.82 -9.68
CA GLY A 76 -14.38 -8.63 -9.17
C GLY A 76 -13.92 -8.77 -7.72
N GLY A 77 -13.62 -9.99 -7.28
CA GLY A 77 -13.21 -10.29 -5.91
C GLY A 77 -14.34 -10.71 -4.98
N ALA A 78 -15.61 -10.62 -5.42
CA ALA A 78 -16.76 -10.95 -4.58
C ALA A 78 -17.00 -12.47 -4.44
N ASN A 79 -16.52 -13.29 -5.38
CA ASN A 79 -16.79 -14.72 -5.36
C ASN A 79 -15.80 -15.48 -4.46
N ALA A 80 -16.17 -15.68 -3.20
CA ALA A 80 -15.37 -16.42 -2.22
C ALA A 80 -15.11 -17.91 -2.59
N ASN A 81 -15.81 -18.47 -3.59
CA ASN A 81 -15.55 -19.82 -4.07
C ASN A 81 -14.37 -19.89 -5.06
N SER A 82 -14.01 -18.77 -5.70
CA SER A 82 -12.87 -18.70 -6.62
C SER A 82 -11.56 -18.96 -5.89
N ASN A 83 -10.75 -19.86 -6.43
CA ASN A 83 -9.40 -20.15 -5.96
C ASN A 83 -8.47 -18.96 -6.22
N VAL A 84 -8.67 -18.23 -7.33
CA VAL A 84 -7.94 -16.99 -7.58
C VAL A 84 -8.26 -15.96 -6.50
N VAL A 85 -9.54 -15.73 -6.18
CA VAL A 85 -9.94 -14.81 -5.10
C VAL A 85 -9.30 -15.21 -3.77
N LYS A 86 -9.36 -16.49 -3.39
CA LYS A 86 -8.74 -17.00 -2.16
C LYS A 86 -7.22 -16.77 -2.11
N LEU A 87 -6.53 -17.04 -3.22
CA LEU A 87 -5.09 -16.81 -3.33
C LEU A 87 -4.79 -15.31 -3.15
N VAL A 88 -5.45 -14.45 -3.94
CA VAL A 88 -5.24 -13.00 -3.90
C VAL A 88 -5.54 -12.44 -2.51
N SER A 89 -6.62 -12.88 -1.84
CA SER A 89 -7.00 -12.42 -0.49
C SER A 89 -6.01 -12.78 0.62
N SER A 90 -5.14 -13.76 0.40
CA SER A 90 -4.13 -14.19 1.38
C SER A 90 -2.70 -13.78 1.01
N GLN A 91 -2.48 -13.35 -0.23
CA GLN A 91 -1.14 -13.05 -0.73
C GLN A 91 -0.68 -11.66 -0.30
N TRP A 92 0.46 -11.62 0.38
CA TRP A 92 1.18 -10.40 0.70
C TRP A 92 1.94 -9.94 -0.54
N ASN A 93 1.87 -8.64 -0.86
CA ASN A 93 2.56 -8.07 -2.01
C ASN A 93 3.22 -6.73 -1.63
N ALA A 94 3.99 -6.19 -2.56
CA ALA A 94 4.57 -4.86 -2.46
C ALA A 94 3.62 -3.78 -3.02
N PHE A 95 3.85 -2.53 -2.61
CA PHE A 95 3.21 -1.36 -3.20
C PHE A 95 3.65 -1.15 -4.66
N ASP A 96 2.70 -0.94 -5.56
CA ASP A 96 2.97 -0.70 -6.98
C ASP A 96 3.29 0.78 -7.21
N HIS A 97 4.55 1.14 -6.98
CA HIS A 97 5.07 2.48 -7.24
C HIS A 97 5.06 2.82 -8.74
N THR A 98 5.18 1.83 -9.63
CA THR A 98 5.29 2.12 -11.07
C THR A 98 3.98 2.64 -11.64
N THR A 99 2.85 1.99 -11.35
CA THR A 99 1.54 2.43 -11.90
C THR A 99 0.97 3.66 -11.18
N THR A 100 1.58 4.07 -10.07
CA THR A 100 1.23 5.29 -9.33
C THR A 100 2.14 6.48 -9.63
N GLY A 101 3.15 6.32 -10.51
CA GLY A 101 4.14 7.36 -10.79
C GLY A 101 5.09 7.63 -9.60
N GLY A 102 5.20 6.67 -8.70
CA GLY A 102 6.07 6.72 -7.54
C GLY A 102 7.50 6.25 -7.86
N HIS A 103 8.44 6.70 -7.04
CA HIS A 103 9.83 6.25 -7.08
C HIS A 103 10.38 6.10 -5.66
N PHE A 104 11.32 5.17 -5.49
CA PHE A 104 11.95 4.96 -4.19
C PHE A 104 12.83 6.14 -3.80
N VAL A 105 12.65 6.63 -2.58
CA VAL A 105 13.48 7.65 -1.96
C VAL A 105 14.64 6.96 -1.24
N ASN A 106 15.84 7.09 -1.80
CA ASN A 106 17.04 6.59 -1.14
C ASN A 106 17.46 7.55 -0.01
N GLY A 107 17.40 7.08 1.24
CA GLY A 107 17.79 7.86 2.41
C GLY A 107 16.81 8.98 2.76
N LEU A 108 15.59 8.62 3.17
CA LEU A 108 14.60 9.58 3.66
C LEU A 108 15.17 10.44 4.79
N THR A 109 15.09 11.77 4.65
CA THR A 109 15.54 12.75 5.65
C THR A 109 14.40 13.67 6.08
N ALA A 110 14.59 14.40 7.18
CA ALA A 110 13.63 15.40 7.61
C ALA A 110 13.37 16.46 6.53
N ASP A 111 14.39 16.87 5.77
CA ASP A 111 14.23 17.88 4.71
C ASP A 111 13.43 17.36 3.53
N ILE A 112 13.55 16.07 3.19
CA ILE A 112 12.69 15.44 2.17
C ILE A 112 11.24 15.39 2.66
N VAL A 113 11.00 14.99 3.90
CA VAL A 113 9.64 14.99 4.48
C VAL A 113 9.02 16.38 4.43
N ARG A 114 9.77 17.41 4.84
CA ARG A 114 9.32 18.80 4.76
C ARG A 114 9.02 19.19 3.32
N HIS A 115 9.94 18.90 2.39
CA HIS A 115 9.77 19.22 0.99
C HIS A 115 8.48 18.62 0.40
N GLU A 116 8.23 17.33 0.62
CA GLU A 116 7.01 16.69 0.10
C GLU A 116 5.74 17.33 0.72
N ILE A 117 5.67 17.38 2.05
CA ILE A 117 4.46 17.87 2.74
C ILE A 117 4.20 19.35 2.45
N ASP A 118 5.23 20.20 2.50
CA ASP A 118 5.10 21.64 2.28
C ASP A 118 4.76 21.97 0.81
N ASN A 119 5.06 21.07 -0.13
CA ASN A 119 4.63 21.17 -1.53
C ASN A 119 3.31 20.43 -1.82
N ASN A 120 2.54 20.12 -0.77
CA ASN A 120 1.23 19.46 -0.88
C ASN A 120 1.32 18.08 -1.57
N ARG A 121 2.35 17.30 -1.24
CA ARG A 121 2.56 15.93 -1.75
C ARG A 121 2.53 14.94 -0.59
N VAL A 122 1.69 13.92 -0.71
CA VAL A 122 1.74 12.75 0.17
C VAL A 122 2.83 11.81 -0.32
N PHE A 123 3.41 11.01 0.57
CA PHE A 123 4.36 9.97 0.20
C PHE A 123 4.08 8.70 1.01
N VAL A 124 4.52 7.55 0.53
CA VAL A 124 4.33 6.27 1.21
C VAL A 124 5.59 5.91 1.97
N ILE A 125 5.40 5.34 3.16
CA ILE A 125 6.46 4.64 3.88
C ILE A 125 6.00 3.22 4.16
N GLY A 126 6.93 2.28 4.24
CA GLY A 126 6.58 0.91 4.59
C GLY A 126 7.78 0.08 5.00
N THR A 127 7.49 -1.15 5.37
CA THR A 127 8.46 -2.22 5.65
C THR A 127 8.10 -3.43 4.79
N GLU A 128 8.79 -4.55 4.99
CA GLU A 128 8.39 -5.84 4.40
C GLU A 128 7.00 -6.31 4.87
N TYR A 129 6.48 -5.76 5.98
CA TYR A 129 5.20 -6.20 6.55
C TYR A 129 4.05 -5.23 6.36
N HIS A 130 4.32 -3.92 6.29
CA HIS A 130 3.22 -2.95 6.37
C HIS A 130 3.54 -1.62 5.70
N TYR A 131 2.52 -1.03 5.08
CA TYR A 131 2.62 0.26 4.40
C TYR A 131 1.70 1.29 5.07
N TYR A 132 2.15 2.54 5.06
CA TYR A 132 1.45 3.71 5.56
C TYR A 132 1.50 4.83 4.53
N LEU A 133 0.46 5.66 4.48
CA LEU A 133 0.52 6.92 3.75
C LEU A 133 0.87 8.06 4.70
N VAL A 134 1.90 8.84 4.39
CA VAL A 134 2.29 10.04 5.15
C VAL A 134 1.63 11.26 4.54
N TYR A 135 0.94 12.06 5.36
CA TYR A 135 0.20 13.25 4.92
C TYR A 135 0.57 14.54 5.68
N GLY A 136 1.48 14.44 6.64
CA GLY A 136 1.92 15.58 7.43
C GLY A 136 3.05 15.25 8.39
N TYR A 137 3.48 16.25 9.16
CA TYR A 137 4.45 16.06 10.23
C TYR A 137 4.27 17.08 11.37
N THR A 138 4.80 16.72 12.54
CA THR A 138 5.04 17.63 13.67
C THR A 138 6.53 17.65 13.97
N VAL A 139 7.10 18.83 14.21
CA VAL A 139 8.49 18.95 14.70
C VAL A 139 8.52 18.53 16.17
N ASN A 140 9.33 17.53 16.50
CA ASN A 140 9.52 17.03 17.86
C ASN A 140 11.00 17.14 18.25
N GLY A 141 11.39 18.30 18.79
CA GLY A 141 12.79 18.61 19.07
C GLY A 141 13.63 18.64 17.79
N LYS A 142 14.60 17.72 17.68
CA LYS A 142 15.46 17.56 16.49
C LYS A 142 14.92 16.54 15.48
N ASP A 143 13.82 15.85 15.79
CA ASP A 143 13.22 14.84 14.93
C ASP A 143 11.86 15.30 14.36
N LEU A 144 11.29 14.51 13.45
CA LEU A 144 9.93 14.66 12.96
C LEU A 144 9.05 13.51 13.46
N GLU A 145 7.84 13.84 13.91
CA GLU A 145 6.76 12.87 14.04
C GLU A 145 5.90 12.93 12.77
N LEU A 146 5.87 11.83 12.01
CA LEU A 146 5.12 11.72 10.76
C LEU A 146 3.64 11.44 11.05
N HIS A 147 2.76 12.17 10.38
CA HIS A 147 1.31 11.93 10.42
C HIS A 147 0.97 10.91 9.35
N ILE A 148 0.38 9.79 9.76
CA ILE A 148 0.14 8.64 8.88
C ILE A 148 -1.33 8.23 8.82
N LEU A 149 -1.72 7.69 7.68
CA LEU A 149 -2.91 6.86 7.53
C LEU A 149 -2.47 5.40 7.51
N ASP A 150 -2.80 4.70 8.58
CA ASP A 150 -2.55 3.27 8.76
C ASP A 150 -3.77 2.47 8.30
N PRO A 151 -3.69 1.65 7.24
CA PRO A 151 -4.82 0.85 6.80
C PRO A 151 -5.18 -0.30 7.75
N TRP A 152 -4.34 -0.63 8.74
CA TRP A 152 -4.56 -1.69 9.72
C TRP A 152 -5.45 -1.24 10.90
N PRO A 153 -6.32 -2.11 11.46
CA PRO A 153 -6.61 -3.48 11.05
C PRO A 153 -7.66 -3.54 9.94
N ALA A 154 -7.80 -4.72 9.34
CA ALA A 154 -8.76 -4.92 8.26
C ALA A 154 -10.19 -4.49 8.62
N GLY A 155 -10.86 -3.78 7.71
CA GLY A 155 -12.20 -3.23 7.88
C GLY A 155 -12.33 -2.04 8.84
N ARG A 156 -11.24 -1.60 9.50
CA ARG A 156 -11.27 -0.50 10.47
C ARG A 156 -10.22 0.58 10.21
N GLY A 157 -8.97 0.19 9.94
CA GLY A 157 -7.85 1.11 9.83
C GLY A 157 -7.55 1.87 11.12
N GLY A 158 -6.54 2.73 11.06
CA GLY A 158 -6.22 3.73 12.09
C GLY A 158 -5.69 3.13 13.39
N ALA A 159 -5.12 1.92 13.39
CA ALA A 159 -4.43 1.38 14.56
C ALA A 159 -3.30 2.32 15.03
N ARG A 160 -2.62 2.95 14.08
CA ARG A 160 -1.58 3.94 14.31
C ARG A 160 -1.87 5.22 13.52
N THR A 161 -1.60 6.38 14.12
CA THR A 161 -1.79 7.69 13.45
C THR A 161 -0.51 8.50 13.35
N ARG A 162 0.55 8.10 14.06
CA ARG A 162 1.84 8.79 14.14
C ARG A 162 3.00 7.81 14.19
N ILE A 163 4.11 8.13 13.54
CA ILE A 163 5.38 7.38 13.62
C ILE A 163 6.56 8.35 13.65
N GLY A 164 7.52 8.14 14.54
CA GLY A 164 8.74 8.95 14.57
C GLY A 164 9.58 8.70 13.32
N LEU A 165 10.19 9.74 12.75
CA LEU A 165 11.06 9.57 11.59
C LEU A 165 12.30 8.74 11.96
N GLN A 166 12.96 9.00 13.10
CA GLN A 166 14.05 8.13 13.55
C GLN A 166 13.60 6.71 13.86
N GLU A 167 12.39 6.54 14.42
CA GLU A 167 11.81 5.22 14.67
C GLU A 167 11.65 4.44 13.35
N PHE A 168 11.04 5.05 12.33
CA PHE A 168 10.91 4.47 11.00
C PHE A 168 12.27 4.17 10.37
N LEU A 169 13.23 5.09 10.49
CA LEU A 169 14.58 4.89 9.96
C LEU A 169 15.35 3.77 10.68
N GLY A 170 14.95 3.40 11.89
CA GLY A 170 15.46 2.25 12.62
C GLY A 170 14.85 0.91 12.19
N MET A 171 13.75 0.90 11.41
CA MET A 171 13.08 -0.33 11.01
C MET A 171 13.85 -1.08 9.90
N PRO A 172 13.89 -2.43 9.96
CA PRO A 172 14.45 -3.25 8.90
C PRO A 172 13.58 -3.20 7.64
N ALA A 173 14.19 -3.46 6.47
CA ALA A 173 13.50 -3.52 5.18
C ALA A 173 12.58 -2.33 4.89
N ARG A 174 12.93 -1.14 5.40
CA ARG A 174 12.13 0.06 5.25
C ARG A 174 12.25 0.63 3.84
N VAL A 175 11.15 1.17 3.33
CA VAL A 175 11.07 1.85 2.04
C VAL A 175 10.29 3.15 2.17
N ALA A 176 10.69 4.17 1.43
CA ALA A 176 9.93 5.40 1.25
C ALA A 176 9.72 5.62 -0.25
N ILE A 177 8.52 6.04 -0.64
CA ILE A 177 8.10 6.19 -2.04
C ILE A 177 7.45 7.56 -2.18
N ALA A 178 8.07 8.44 -2.95
CA ALA A 178 7.53 9.75 -3.29
C ALA A 178 6.93 9.74 -4.70
N PHE A 179 6.09 10.73 -5.01
CA PHE A 179 5.34 10.82 -6.26
C PHE A 179 5.58 12.18 -6.90
N GLY A 180 5.92 12.20 -8.19
CA GLY A 180 6.27 13.42 -8.91
C GLY A 180 6.90 13.16 -10.26
#